data_AF-A0AAJ5VN15-F1
#
_entry.id   AF-A0AAJ5VN15-F1
#
_cell.length_a   1.000
_cell.length_b   1.000
_cell.length_c   1.000
_cell.angle_alpha   90.00
_cell.angle_beta   90.00
_cell.angle_gamma   90.00
#
_symmetry.space_group_name_H-M   'P 1'
#
loop_
_entity.id
_entity.type
_entity.pdbx_description
1 polymer ?
#
loop_
_entity_poly.entity_id
_entity_poly.type
_entity_poly.pdbx_seq_one_letter_code
_entity_poly.pdbx_strand_id
1 'polypeptide(L)'
;MSTVTPPRTPRRLGAGLAATAALGALLAAAPQASAASPAPAARPGDLLTVRLDQLLPTQPSVGKDQIFYKLGRYGSRKDEQAGDFNKRFDDWCETNGQGEAEKVPSGARLADPTSFTCEIPLGKETDESRAAMKTVVIGPGGSLYLTDGHHSLTSFWEAADGGPETPIRLRVQADYSGLSQSAFWDEMRAHHWVWLRDEQGAPITTGELPTRLGLSRFHDDPYRSLVYFTRDIGYTAPEDAAEYLEFLWGGWLRERLDLGAYDLHDPASYLRAVRDASELMVAADPDEVIADGRTAAELGRLDEWNDGKKAEKGEFGKLSQPLSAEKPGKLAFALDYRSRVVAPPRCTTTLRGPRTGPLVVDSGVTCLDNTRQTGPVVVRAGASLVALGSELTGPVQAVGARNVHVCGTTIDGPLSVVGSGLRTEGPGCSANSFGGPVQLVANTRG
;
A
#
# COMPACT_ATOMS: atom_id res chain seq x y z
N MET A 1 1.22 -26.39 -75.49
CA MET A 1 2.26 -25.39 -75.87
C MET A 1 3.30 -25.44 -74.76
N SER A 2 4.29 -26.35 -74.78
CA SER A 2 5.49 -26.36 -75.66
C SER A 2 6.06 -24.95 -75.75
N THR A 3 7.24 -24.65 -75.23
CA THR A 3 8.57 -25.15 -75.68
C THR A 3 9.63 -24.90 -74.58
N VAL A 4 10.43 -25.87 -74.11
CA VAL A 4 11.62 -26.55 -74.74
C VAL A 4 12.91 -25.70 -74.60
N THR A 5 13.78 -25.95 -73.58
CA THR A 5 15.04 -26.77 -73.54
C THR A 5 16.31 -26.06 -74.10
N PRO A 6 17.58 -26.56 -73.99
CA PRO A 6 18.40 -27.11 -72.88
C PRO A 6 19.88 -26.53 -72.85
N PRO A 7 21.01 -27.30 -72.79
CA PRO A 7 21.78 -27.72 -71.60
C PRO A 7 23.32 -27.47 -71.69
N ARG A 8 24.05 -28.12 -70.74
CA ARG A 8 25.41 -28.74 -70.84
C ARG A 8 26.62 -28.01 -70.22
N THR A 9 27.16 -28.66 -69.18
CA THR A 9 28.58 -28.78 -68.76
C THR A 9 29.49 -29.20 -69.95
N PRO A 10 30.86 -29.11 -69.94
CA PRO A 10 31.80 -29.28 -68.82
C PRO A 10 33.15 -28.48 -68.88
N ARG A 11 34.01 -28.56 -67.84
CA ARG A 11 35.43 -29.03 -67.89
C ARG A 11 36.30 -28.51 -66.74
N ARG A 12 37.20 -29.42 -66.32
CA ARG A 12 38.29 -29.32 -65.34
C ARG A 12 39.42 -28.39 -65.80
N LEU A 13 40.23 -27.93 -64.83
CA LEU A 13 41.71 -27.74 -64.76
C LEU A 13 41.95 -26.90 -63.48
N GLY A 14 42.85 -27.13 -62.53
CA GLY A 14 44.16 -27.80 -62.53
C GLY A 14 45.25 -26.75 -62.22
N ALA A 15 45.91 -26.86 -61.05
CA ALA A 15 47.09 -26.10 -60.57
C ALA A 15 46.89 -24.58 -60.32
N GLY A 16 47.54 -23.88 -59.40
CA GLY A 16 48.63 -24.15 -58.46
C GLY A 16 49.28 -22.80 -58.11
N LEU A 17 49.79 -22.68 -56.87
CA LEU A 17 50.77 -21.71 -56.35
C LEU A 17 50.37 -20.23 -56.09
N ALA A 18 50.27 -19.95 -54.78
CA ALA A 18 51.03 -18.98 -53.99
C ALA A 18 51.05 -17.48 -54.40
N ALA A 19 50.41 -16.66 -53.54
CA ALA A 19 50.94 -15.38 -53.12
C ALA A 19 50.48 -15.09 -51.67
N THR A 20 51.44 -15.05 -50.76
CA THR A 20 51.28 -14.61 -49.37
C THR A 20 51.03 -13.11 -49.33
N ALA A 21 49.88 -12.69 -48.79
CA ALA A 21 49.66 -11.33 -48.31
C ALA A 21 49.25 -11.41 -46.84
N ALA A 22 50.12 -10.89 -45.98
CA ALA A 22 49.87 -10.76 -44.55
C ALA A 22 48.76 -9.73 -44.31
N LEU A 23 47.66 -10.15 -43.68
CA LEU A 23 46.74 -9.26 -42.97
C LEU A 23 46.79 -9.63 -41.49
N GLY A 24 47.21 -8.67 -40.68
CA GLY A 24 47.23 -8.78 -39.22
C GLY A 24 45.81 -8.97 -38.69
N ALA A 25 45.61 -10.05 -37.93
CA ALA A 25 44.43 -10.22 -37.12
C ALA A 25 44.57 -9.37 -35.85
N LEU A 26 43.89 -8.23 -35.82
CA LEU A 26 43.55 -7.54 -34.57
C LEU A 26 42.53 -8.43 -33.83
N LEU A 27 43.01 -9.26 -32.92
CA LEU A 27 42.20 -9.87 -31.87
C LEU A 27 41.72 -8.74 -30.96
N ALA A 28 40.51 -8.23 -31.20
CA ALA A 28 39.82 -7.40 -30.24
C ALA A 28 39.54 -8.26 -28.99
N ALA A 29 40.26 -7.97 -27.91
CA ALA A 29 39.96 -8.54 -26.61
C ALA A 29 38.54 -8.10 -26.21
N ALA A 30 37.66 -9.06 -25.98
CA ALA A 30 36.36 -8.79 -25.38
C ALA A 30 36.58 -8.13 -23.99
N PRO A 31 35.84 -7.07 -23.64
CA PRO A 31 35.94 -6.50 -22.31
C PRO A 31 35.50 -7.57 -21.30
N GLN A 32 36.42 -7.97 -20.43
CA GLN A 32 36.09 -8.74 -19.25
C GLN A 32 35.16 -7.87 -18.40
N ALA A 33 33.93 -8.33 -18.17
CA ALA A 33 33.05 -7.73 -17.20
C ALA A 33 33.75 -7.80 -15.84
N SER A 34 34.21 -6.66 -15.35
CA SER A 34 34.62 -6.52 -13.96
C SER A 34 33.41 -6.93 -13.13
N ALA A 35 33.53 -8.00 -12.34
CA ALA A 35 32.56 -8.29 -11.30
C ALA A 35 32.57 -7.08 -10.37
N ALA A 36 31.51 -6.26 -10.44
CA ALA A 36 31.34 -5.15 -9.53
C ALA A 36 31.46 -5.70 -8.11
N SER A 37 32.33 -5.11 -7.29
CA SER A 37 32.36 -5.39 -5.86
C SER A 37 30.92 -5.26 -5.34
N PRO A 38 30.40 -6.23 -4.56
CA PRO A 38 29.08 -6.10 -3.99
C PRO A 38 29.03 -4.77 -3.22
N ALA A 39 27.95 -4.01 -3.46
CA ALA A 39 27.74 -2.77 -2.72
C ALA A 39 27.82 -3.08 -1.21
N PRO A 40 28.45 -2.21 -0.40
CA PRO A 40 28.49 -2.42 1.04
C PRO A 40 27.05 -2.53 1.57
N ALA A 41 26.85 -3.46 2.51
CA ALA A 41 25.57 -3.62 3.20
C ALA A 41 25.13 -2.29 3.84
N ALA A 42 23.84 -2.01 3.78
CA ALA A 42 23.29 -0.80 4.40
C ALA A 42 23.42 -0.92 5.92
N ARG A 43 23.56 0.22 6.59
CA ARG A 43 23.63 0.30 8.05
C ARG A 43 22.31 0.81 8.61
N PRO A 44 21.94 0.41 9.84
CA PRO A 44 20.85 1.06 10.57
C PRO A 44 21.03 2.59 10.56
N GLY A 45 19.97 3.31 10.20
CA GLY A 45 19.96 4.76 10.05
C GLY A 45 20.29 5.29 8.65
N ASP A 46 20.82 4.46 7.75
CA ASP A 46 21.02 4.84 6.34
C ASP A 46 19.68 5.21 5.69
N LEU A 47 19.71 6.14 4.74
CA LEU A 47 18.51 6.57 4.00
C LEU A 47 18.52 5.92 2.61
N LEU A 48 17.43 5.23 2.27
CA LEU A 48 17.23 4.61 0.96
C LEU A 48 16.14 5.34 0.20
N THR A 49 16.47 5.81 -1.01
CA THR A 49 15.44 6.22 -1.98
C THR A 49 14.83 4.99 -2.62
N VAL A 50 13.51 4.86 -2.52
CA VAL A 50 12.72 3.75 -3.04
C VAL A 50 11.52 4.28 -3.81
N ARG A 51 10.90 3.42 -4.61
CA ARG A 51 9.54 3.62 -5.12
C ARG A 51 8.56 2.82 -4.27
N LEU A 52 7.31 3.27 -4.19
CA LEU A 52 6.32 2.62 -3.34
C LEU A 52 6.04 1.16 -3.75
N ASP A 53 6.12 0.85 -5.05
CA ASP A 53 5.94 -0.50 -5.62
C ASP A 53 7.03 -1.51 -5.25
N GLN A 54 8.16 -1.06 -4.72
CA GLN A 54 9.25 -1.91 -4.25
C GLN A 54 9.04 -2.42 -2.82
N LEU A 55 8.05 -1.87 -2.10
CA LEU A 55 7.85 -2.13 -0.68
C LEU A 55 6.91 -3.31 -0.45
N LEU A 56 7.34 -4.22 0.42
CA LEU A 56 6.57 -5.34 0.94
C LEU A 56 5.99 -4.98 2.31
N PRO A 57 4.66 -4.93 2.46
CA PRO A 57 4.01 -4.75 3.76
C PRO A 57 4.35 -5.83 4.79
N THR A 58 4.40 -5.44 6.05
CA THR A 58 4.60 -6.33 7.21
C THR A 58 3.37 -6.39 8.13
N GLN A 59 2.22 -5.88 7.66
CA GLN A 59 0.92 -6.01 8.32
C GLN A 59 -0.17 -6.33 7.26
N PRO A 60 -1.20 -7.12 7.59
CA PRO A 60 -2.29 -7.47 6.66
C PRO A 60 -3.41 -6.44 6.59
N SER A 61 -3.59 -5.64 7.64
CA SER A 61 -4.70 -4.70 7.77
C SER A 61 -4.19 -3.30 8.05
N VAL A 62 -5.05 -2.30 7.79
CA VAL A 62 -4.87 -0.90 8.18
C VAL A 62 -6.21 -0.39 8.70
N GLY A 63 -6.19 0.66 9.50
CA GLY A 63 -7.39 1.47 9.71
C GLY A 63 -7.68 2.32 8.48
N LYS A 64 -8.63 1.93 7.62
CA LYS A 64 -8.88 2.63 6.35
C LYS A 64 -9.38 4.05 6.54
N ASP A 65 -10.11 4.35 7.62
CA ASP A 65 -10.61 5.71 7.86
C ASP A 65 -9.47 6.72 8.11
N GLN A 66 -8.32 6.28 8.64
CA GLN A 66 -7.12 7.12 8.72
C GLN A 66 -6.59 7.49 7.33
N ILE A 67 -6.61 6.54 6.39
CA ILE A 67 -6.21 6.79 4.98
C ILE A 67 -7.28 7.64 4.29
N PHE A 68 -8.56 7.38 4.54
CA PHE A 68 -9.66 8.18 3.99
C PHE A 68 -9.62 9.63 4.48
N TYR A 69 -9.19 9.88 5.72
CA TYR A 69 -8.90 11.24 6.19
C TYR A 69 -7.86 11.90 5.27
N LYS A 70 -6.70 11.26 5.08
CA LYS A 70 -5.60 11.78 4.24
C LYS A 70 -6.10 12.04 2.82
N LEU A 71 -6.71 11.05 2.17
CA LEU A 71 -7.20 11.17 0.80
C LEU A 71 -8.35 12.19 0.65
N GLY A 72 -9.23 12.30 1.64
CA GLY A 72 -10.28 13.32 1.70
C GLY A 72 -9.71 14.73 1.76
N ARG A 73 -8.68 14.94 2.58
CA ARG A 73 -7.99 16.24 2.68
C ARG A 73 -7.17 16.53 1.42
N TYR A 74 -6.43 15.54 0.88
CA TYR A 74 -5.64 15.68 -0.35
C TYR A 74 -6.49 16.08 -1.55
N GLY A 75 -7.69 15.50 -1.67
CA GLY A 75 -8.65 15.82 -2.73
C GLY A 75 -9.46 17.09 -2.51
N SER A 76 -9.33 17.74 -1.34
CA SER A 76 -10.03 18.96 -0.99
C SER A 76 -9.22 20.21 -1.37
N ARG A 77 -9.91 21.35 -1.52
CA ARG A 77 -9.29 22.67 -1.72
C ARG A 77 -9.20 23.50 -0.44
N LYS A 78 -9.50 22.90 0.72
CA LYS A 78 -9.65 23.61 2.00
C LYS A 78 -8.33 24.21 2.48
N ASP A 79 -7.22 23.48 2.31
CA ASP A 79 -5.90 23.99 2.68
C ASP A 79 -5.53 25.21 1.81
N GLU A 80 -5.72 25.12 0.49
CA GLU A 80 -5.44 26.24 -0.43
C GLU A 80 -6.37 27.44 -0.20
N GLN A 81 -7.63 27.20 0.21
CA GLN A 81 -8.57 28.25 0.61
C GLN A 81 -8.15 28.96 1.90
N ALA A 82 -7.45 28.27 2.81
CA ALA A 82 -6.88 28.85 4.01
C ALA A 82 -5.56 29.60 3.74
N GLY A 83 -5.03 29.53 2.51
CA GLY A 83 -3.76 30.14 2.12
C GLY A 83 -2.55 29.23 2.30
N ASP A 84 -2.76 27.96 2.65
CA ASP A 84 -1.71 26.96 2.85
C ASP A 84 -1.46 26.14 1.56
N PHE A 85 -0.37 25.39 1.52
CA PHE A 85 -0.22 24.32 0.53
C PHE A 85 -1.14 23.15 0.86
N ASN A 86 -1.56 22.40 -0.15
CA ASN A 86 -2.32 21.18 0.08
C ASN A 86 -1.52 20.22 0.98
N LYS A 87 -2.15 19.70 2.03
CA LYS A 87 -1.47 18.93 3.09
C LYS A 87 -0.68 17.72 2.58
N ARG A 88 -0.99 17.21 1.38
CA ARG A 88 -0.25 16.10 0.77
C ARG A 88 1.24 16.40 0.55
N PHE A 89 1.60 17.65 0.26
CA PHE A 89 3.00 18.03 0.06
C PHE A 89 3.76 18.07 1.38
N ASP A 90 3.17 18.63 2.44
CA ASP A 90 3.79 18.59 3.78
C ASP A 90 3.94 17.15 4.26
N ASP A 91 2.89 16.34 4.10
CA ASP A 91 2.92 14.94 4.51
C ASP A 91 4.02 14.16 3.76
N TRP A 92 4.22 14.44 2.47
CA TRP A 92 5.32 13.85 1.70
C TRP A 92 6.68 14.35 2.18
N CYS A 93 6.85 15.67 2.35
CA CYS A 93 8.11 16.26 2.83
C CYS A 93 8.49 15.70 4.21
N GLU A 94 7.53 15.59 5.14
CA GLU A 94 7.74 15.07 6.49
C GLU A 94 8.15 13.60 6.43
N THR A 95 7.42 12.80 5.66
CA THR A 95 7.74 11.37 5.46
C THR A 95 9.12 11.18 4.81
N ASN A 96 9.52 12.11 3.93
CA ASN A 96 10.82 12.11 3.26
C ASN A 96 11.97 12.66 4.14
N GLY A 97 11.68 13.11 5.37
CA GLY A 97 12.64 13.66 6.33
C GLY A 97 12.98 15.13 6.12
N GLN A 98 12.18 15.86 5.33
CA GLN A 98 12.48 17.21 4.86
C GLN A 98 11.62 18.33 5.48
N GLY A 99 10.89 18.06 6.58
CA GLY A 99 10.00 19.06 7.20
C GLY A 99 8.71 19.23 6.42
N GLU A 100 8.15 20.45 6.36
CA GLU A 100 6.95 20.73 5.57
C GLU A 100 7.28 21.20 4.14
N ALA A 101 6.26 21.47 3.32
CA ALA A 101 6.47 22.01 1.99
C ALA A 101 6.82 23.51 2.04
N GLU A 102 7.84 23.91 1.29
CA GLU A 102 8.30 25.30 1.25
C GLU A 102 7.78 26.03 -0.01
N LYS A 103 7.79 25.36 -1.17
CA LYS A 103 7.30 25.93 -2.44
C LYS A 103 6.59 24.87 -3.26
N VAL A 104 5.32 25.13 -3.59
CA VAL A 104 4.49 24.25 -4.42
C VAL A 104 3.97 25.01 -5.64
N PRO A 105 4.67 24.97 -6.79
CA PRO A 105 4.18 25.51 -8.05
C PRO A 105 2.88 24.85 -8.53
N SER A 106 2.14 25.58 -9.37
CA SER A 106 0.97 25.02 -10.05
C SER A 106 1.37 23.81 -10.90
N GLY A 107 0.67 22.69 -10.71
CA GLY A 107 0.94 21.44 -11.42
C GLY A 107 1.98 20.53 -10.77
N ALA A 108 2.53 20.89 -9.59
CA ALA A 108 3.36 20.00 -8.78
C ALA A 108 2.61 18.71 -8.41
N ARG A 109 3.36 17.60 -8.28
CA ARG A 109 2.81 16.25 -8.09
C ARG A 109 3.68 15.43 -7.16
N LEU A 110 3.06 14.55 -6.37
CA LEU A 110 3.80 13.60 -5.52
C LEU A 110 4.63 12.59 -6.34
N ALA A 111 4.14 12.19 -7.51
CA ALA A 111 4.87 11.31 -8.43
C ALA A 111 6.13 11.96 -9.04
N ASP A 112 6.26 13.29 -8.98
CA ASP A 112 7.44 14.04 -9.40
C ASP A 112 7.88 14.99 -8.26
N PRO A 113 8.62 14.49 -7.26
CA PRO A 113 9.04 15.31 -6.13
C PRO A 113 10.07 16.39 -6.50
N THR A 114 10.55 16.44 -7.75
CA THR A 114 11.36 17.57 -8.22
C THR A 114 10.53 18.80 -8.57
N SER A 115 9.20 18.64 -8.61
CA SER A 115 8.24 19.70 -8.95
C SER A 115 7.90 20.65 -7.79
N PHE A 116 8.35 20.37 -6.56
CA PHE A 116 8.15 21.20 -5.37
C PHE A 116 9.40 21.17 -4.47
N THR A 117 9.48 22.06 -3.47
CA THR A 117 10.56 22.06 -2.47
C THR A 117 10.02 21.90 -1.06
N CYS A 118 10.84 21.33 -0.18
CA CYS A 118 10.59 21.16 1.24
C CYS A 118 11.50 22.09 2.04
N GLU A 119 11.14 22.38 3.29
CA GLU A 119 11.87 23.31 4.16
C GLU A 119 13.31 22.89 4.44
N ILE A 120 13.56 21.58 4.58
CA ILE A 120 14.88 21.03 4.86
C ILE A 120 15.48 20.46 3.56
N PRO A 121 16.62 20.99 3.08
CA PRO A 121 17.29 20.46 1.90
C PRO A 121 17.76 19.01 2.09
N LEU A 122 17.82 18.25 0.99
CA LEU A 122 18.39 16.89 0.99
C LEU A 122 19.82 16.89 1.55
N GLY A 123 20.09 15.98 2.49
CA GLY A 123 21.38 15.88 3.17
C GLY A 123 21.56 16.87 4.32
N LYS A 124 20.50 17.61 4.70
CA LYS A 124 20.44 18.51 5.85
C LYS A 124 19.37 18.10 6.87
N GLU A 125 18.89 16.87 6.79
CA GLU A 125 17.92 16.32 7.73
C GLU A 125 18.46 16.39 9.17
N THR A 126 17.60 16.80 10.10
CA THR A 126 17.91 16.87 11.52
C THR A 126 17.66 15.52 12.18
N ASP A 127 18.13 15.31 13.41
CA ASP A 127 17.80 14.08 14.14
C ASP A 127 16.28 13.95 14.36
N GLU A 128 15.60 15.07 14.59
CA GLU A 128 14.14 15.15 14.69
C GLU A 128 13.45 14.80 13.37
N SER A 129 13.86 15.40 12.25
CA SER A 129 13.23 15.12 10.95
C SER A 129 13.52 13.69 10.48
N ARG A 130 14.69 13.13 10.83
CA ARG A 130 15.00 11.71 10.62
C ARG A 130 14.21 10.80 11.53
N ALA A 131 13.90 11.21 12.76
CA ALA A 131 13.07 10.44 13.70
C ALA A 131 11.66 10.20 13.16
N ALA A 132 11.08 11.19 12.50
CA ALA A 132 9.76 11.10 11.86
C ALA A 132 9.71 10.21 10.60
N MET A 133 10.87 9.93 9.98
CA MET A 133 10.94 9.13 8.76
C MET A 133 10.49 7.69 8.97
N LYS A 134 9.81 7.18 7.95
CA LYS A 134 9.31 5.80 7.88
C LYS A 134 10.44 4.81 7.67
N THR A 135 10.28 3.61 8.23
CA THR A 135 11.36 2.64 8.36
C THR A 135 11.16 1.40 7.50
N VAL A 136 12.28 0.81 7.10
CA VAL A 136 12.34 -0.39 6.27
C VAL A 136 13.44 -1.32 6.76
N VAL A 137 13.22 -2.62 6.62
CA VAL A 137 14.25 -3.66 6.78
C VAL A 137 14.57 -4.24 5.40
N ILE A 138 15.87 -4.37 5.10
CA ILE A 138 16.33 -5.04 3.88
C ILE A 138 16.39 -6.54 4.19
N GLY A 139 15.45 -7.31 3.66
CA GLY A 139 15.37 -8.75 3.85
C GLY A 139 16.13 -9.56 2.78
N PRO A 140 16.04 -10.90 2.84
CA PRO A 140 16.78 -11.80 1.96
C PRO A 140 16.62 -11.48 0.47
N GLY A 141 17.74 -11.50 -0.25
CA GLY A 141 17.80 -11.14 -1.67
C GLY A 141 17.61 -9.64 -1.95
N GLY A 142 17.65 -8.78 -0.92
CA GLY A 142 17.52 -7.34 -1.06
C GLY A 142 16.07 -6.83 -1.08
N SER A 143 15.11 -7.67 -0.72
CA SER A 143 13.69 -7.31 -0.67
C SER A 143 13.43 -6.27 0.43
N LEU A 144 12.58 -5.28 0.18
CA LEU A 144 12.37 -4.16 1.11
C LEU A 144 11.09 -4.35 1.91
N TYR A 145 11.19 -4.65 3.19
CA TYR A 145 10.05 -4.88 4.08
C TYR A 145 9.74 -3.62 4.91
N LEU A 146 8.57 -3.03 4.68
CA LEU A 146 8.14 -1.79 5.31
C LEU A 146 7.74 -2.05 6.76
N THR A 147 8.46 -1.47 7.74
CA THR A 147 8.18 -1.68 9.16
C THR A 147 7.34 -0.56 9.79
N ASP A 148 7.43 0.66 9.28
CA ASP A 148 6.50 1.77 9.61
C ASP A 148 6.03 2.48 8.35
N GLY A 149 4.83 3.05 8.37
CA GLY A 149 4.35 3.96 7.33
C GLY A 149 3.29 3.39 6.39
N HIS A 150 2.70 2.22 6.68
CA HIS A 150 1.71 1.58 5.79
C HIS A 150 0.54 2.52 5.47
N HIS A 151 0.04 3.31 6.44
CA HIS A 151 -1.00 4.32 6.20
C HIS A 151 -0.51 5.51 5.36
N SER A 152 0.63 6.12 5.70
CA SER A 152 1.15 7.29 4.98
C SER A 152 1.51 6.95 3.54
N LEU A 153 2.26 5.87 3.35
CA LEU A 153 2.72 5.43 2.03
C LEU A 153 1.56 4.92 1.17
N THR A 154 0.58 4.24 1.76
CA THR A 154 -0.67 3.91 1.03
C THR A 154 -1.45 5.17 0.65
N SER A 155 -1.44 6.22 1.48
CA SER A 155 -2.08 7.50 1.12
C SER A 155 -1.41 8.15 -0.10
N PHE A 156 -0.09 8.05 -0.24
CA PHE A 156 0.63 8.52 -1.44
C PHE A 156 0.40 7.62 -2.66
N TRP A 157 0.31 6.30 -2.44
CA TRP A 157 -0.06 5.35 -3.49
C TRP A 157 -1.43 5.66 -4.10
N GLU A 158 -2.39 6.02 -3.26
CA GLU A 158 -3.80 6.25 -3.65
C GLU A 158 -4.10 7.71 -4.02
N ALA A 159 -3.15 8.63 -3.80
CA ALA A 159 -3.30 10.03 -4.19
C ALA A 159 -3.41 10.16 -5.71
N ALA A 160 -4.27 11.06 -6.18
CA ALA A 160 -4.54 11.24 -7.61
C ALA A 160 -3.32 11.66 -8.44
N ASP A 161 -2.35 12.33 -7.80
CA ASP A 161 -1.07 12.76 -8.38
C ASP A 161 0.14 12.01 -7.80
N GLY A 162 -0.10 10.90 -7.09
CA GLY A 162 0.90 9.95 -6.63
C GLY A 162 0.90 8.67 -7.46
N GLY A 163 1.00 7.52 -6.80
CA GLY A 163 0.95 6.20 -7.44
C GLY A 163 2.09 5.26 -7.05
N PRO A 164 2.12 4.03 -7.63
CA PRO A 164 3.13 3.01 -7.34
C PRO A 164 4.57 3.48 -7.51
N GLU A 165 4.82 4.34 -8.49
CA GLU A 165 6.15 4.82 -8.84
C GLU A 165 6.62 6.03 -8.00
N THR A 166 5.79 6.54 -7.08
CA THR A 166 6.14 7.71 -6.26
C THR A 166 7.46 7.46 -5.51
N PRO A 167 8.48 8.32 -5.70
CA PRO A 167 9.73 8.20 -4.95
C PRO A 167 9.53 8.64 -3.51
N ILE A 168 10.21 7.97 -2.57
CA ILE A 168 10.29 8.38 -1.17
C ILE A 168 11.59 7.86 -0.56
N ARG A 169 12.11 8.53 0.47
CA ARG A 169 13.23 8.03 1.26
C ARG A 169 12.74 7.40 2.55
N LEU A 170 13.27 6.21 2.84
CA LEU A 170 13.02 5.48 4.09
C LEU A 170 14.32 5.31 4.86
N ARG A 171 14.20 5.22 6.18
CA ARG A 171 15.31 4.93 7.07
C ARG A 171 15.47 3.42 7.27
N VAL A 172 16.66 2.89 7.07
CA VAL A 172 16.96 1.48 7.28
C VAL A 172 16.96 1.19 8.78
N GLN A 173 16.14 0.23 9.24
CA GLN A 173 16.20 -0.32 10.60
C GLN A 173 17.30 -1.39 10.70
N ALA A 174 17.36 -2.30 9.72
CA ALA A 174 18.36 -3.36 9.66
C ALA A 174 18.60 -3.83 8.22
N ASP A 175 19.80 -4.35 7.97
CA ASP A 175 20.12 -5.11 6.75
C ASP A 175 20.29 -6.60 7.11
N TYR A 176 19.28 -7.37 6.73
CA TYR A 176 19.19 -8.83 6.88
C TYR A 176 19.23 -9.54 5.52
N SER A 177 19.79 -8.89 4.49
CA SER A 177 19.86 -9.43 3.13
C SER A 177 20.64 -10.74 3.02
N GLY A 178 21.56 -10.98 3.97
CA GLY A 178 22.35 -12.22 4.07
C GLY A 178 21.68 -13.37 4.84
N LEU A 179 20.49 -13.16 5.44
CA LEU A 179 19.79 -14.21 6.18
C LEU A 179 19.05 -15.18 5.25
N SER A 180 18.77 -16.38 5.76
CA SER A 180 17.77 -17.26 5.14
C SER A 180 16.35 -16.69 5.38
N GLN A 181 15.37 -17.10 4.56
CA GLN A 181 13.98 -16.67 4.78
C GLN A 181 13.44 -17.01 6.17
N SER A 182 13.79 -18.18 6.73
CA SER A 182 13.35 -18.55 8.08
C SER A 182 13.96 -17.63 9.14
N ALA A 183 15.29 -17.46 9.11
CA ALA A 183 16.01 -16.63 10.07
C ALA A 183 15.56 -15.16 9.99
N PHE A 184 15.30 -14.64 8.79
CA PHE A 184 14.75 -13.31 8.59
C PHE A 184 13.41 -13.12 9.33
N TRP A 185 12.47 -14.04 9.16
CA TRP A 185 11.18 -13.95 9.83
C TRP A 185 11.27 -14.17 11.35
N ASP A 186 12.26 -14.92 11.83
CA ASP A 186 12.56 -15.02 13.25
C ASP A 186 13.02 -13.66 13.82
N GLU A 187 13.94 -12.97 13.15
CA GLU A 187 14.38 -11.62 13.55
C GLU A 187 13.24 -10.59 13.50
N MET A 188 12.46 -10.56 12.42
CA MET A 188 11.31 -9.65 12.30
C MET A 188 10.30 -9.83 13.44
N ARG A 189 10.08 -11.08 13.90
CA ARG A 189 9.21 -11.37 15.06
C ARG A 189 9.87 -10.98 16.37
N ALA A 190 11.14 -11.30 16.56
CA ALA A 190 11.88 -10.99 17.79
C ALA A 190 11.94 -9.47 18.04
N HIS A 191 12.01 -8.67 16.98
CA HIS A 191 12.00 -7.21 17.05
C HIS A 191 10.60 -6.58 16.99
N HIS A 192 9.53 -7.37 16.88
CA HIS A 192 8.16 -6.88 16.71
C HIS A 192 7.97 -5.98 15.46
N TRP A 193 8.71 -6.24 14.37
CA TRP A 193 8.64 -5.49 13.09
C TRP A 193 7.65 -6.07 12.07
N VAL A 194 6.86 -7.07 12.49
CA VAL A 194 5.82 -7.69 11.69
C VAL A 194 4.56 -7.93 12.53
N TRP A 195 3.41 -7.53 12.00
CA TRP A 195 2.10 -7.77 12.58
C TRP A 195 1.42 -8.94 11.88
N LEU A 196 1.38 -10.10 12.56
CA LEU A 196 0.82 -11.35 12.02
C LEU A 196 -0.55 -11.66 12.62
N ARG A 197 -1.41 -10.64 12.72
CA ARG A 197 -2.82 -10.79 13.10
C ARG A 197 -3.71 -10.07 12.10
N ASP A 198 -4.80 -10.70 11.69
CA ASP A 198 -5.78 -10.11 10.78
C ASP A 198 -6.62 -9.01 11.46
N GLU A 199 -7.58 -8.46 10.73
CA GLU A 199 -8.47 -7.40 11.19
C GLU A 199 -9.53 -7.86 12.23
N GLN A 200 -9.60 -9.16 12.54
CA GLN A 200 -10.32 -9.71 13.69
C GLN A 200 -9.40 -10.03 14.87
N GLY A 201 -8.07 -9.89 14.71
CA GLY A 201 -7.07 -10.25 15.70
C GLY A 201 -6.66 -11.73 15.66
N ALA A 202 -7.13 -12.50 14.68
CA ALA A 202 -6.76 -13.90 14.53
C ALA A 202 -5.37 -14.02 13.89
N PRO A 203 -4.57 -15.04 14.26
CA PRO A 203 -3.21 -15.19 13.76
C PRO A 203 -3.20 -15.51 12.26
N ILE A 204 -2.23 -14.92 11.54
CA ILE A 204 -1.94 -15.22 10.12
C ILE A 204 -0.50 -15.68 9.94
N THR A 205 -0.20 -16.25 8.78
CA THR A 205 1.16 -16.59 8.35
C THR A 205 1.79 -15.46 7.54
N THR A 206 3.12 -15.45 7.45
CA THR A 206 3.85 -14.46 6.63
C THR A 206 3.52 -14.56 5.14
N GLY A 207 3.04 -15.71 4.66
CA GLY A 207 2.60 -15.92 3.29
C GLY A 207 1.25 -15.26 2.96
N GLU A 208 0.51 -14.81 3.97
CA GLU A 208 -0.78 -14.11 3.86
C GLU A 208 -0.60 -12.59 3.92
N LEU A 209 0.61 -12.09 4.15
CA LEU A 209 0.89 -10.66 4.09
C LEU A 209 0.70 -10.13 2.66
N PRO A 210 0.21 -8.89 2.51
CA PRO A 210 0.11 -8.23 1.21
C PRO A 210 1.47 -8.17 0.50
N THR A 211 1.48 -8.35 -0.82
CA THR A 211 2.72 -8.31 -1.61
C THR A 211 3.09 -6.91 -2.10
N ARG A 212 2.22 -5.91 -1.93
CA ARG A 212 2.43 -4.49 -2.25
C ARG A 212 1.49 -3.61 -1.42
N LEU A 213 1.73 -2.30 -1.40
CA LEU A 213 0.84 -1.29 -0.84
C LEU A 213 -0.47 -1.14 -1.66
N GLY A 214 -1.42 -0.37 -1.11
CA GLY A 214 -2.70 -0.02 -1.74
C GLY A 214 -3.91 -0.41 -0.90
N LEU A 215 -4.95 0.43 -0.90
CA LEU A 215 -6.19 0.23 -0.13
C LEU A 215 -6.90 -1.10 -0.41
N SER A 216 -6.76 -1.63 -1.62
CA SER A 216 -7.36 -2.91 -2.04
C SER A 216 -6.55 -4.14 -1.60
N ARG A 217 -5.33 -3.94 -1.10
CA ARG A 217 -4.45 -5.02 -0.60
C ARG A 217 -4.53 -5.19 0.91
N PHE A 218 -4.85 -4.13 1.64
CA PHE A 218 -5.06 -4.19 3.08
C PHE A 218 -6.52 -4.46 3.44
N HIS A 219 -6.72 -5.31 4.43
CA HIS A 219 -8.00 -5.40 5.12
C HIS A 219 -8.26 -4.13 5.95
N ASP A 220 -9.52 -3.87 6.27
CA ASP A 220 -9.90 -2.75 7.13
C ASP A 220 -10.05 -3.23 8.56
N ASP A 221 -9.21 -2.72 9.46
CA ASP A 221 -9.40 -2.89 10.89
C ASP A 221 -10.10 -1.65 11.49
N PRO A 222 -11.40 -1.74 11.83
CA PRO A 222 -12.15 -0.60 12.34
C PRO A 222 -11.67 -0.13 13.72
N TYR A 223 -11.10 -1.01 14.55
CA TYR A 223 -10.50 -0.58 15.82
C TYR A 223 -9.18 0.13 15.59
N ARG A 224 -8.39 -0.28 14.59
CA ARG A 224 -7.19 0.47 14.20
C ARG A 224 -7.53 1.88 13.68
N SER A 225 -8.65 2.04 12.97
CA SER A 225 -9.19 3.36 12.59
C SER A 225 -9.64 4.16 13.81
N LEU A 226 -10.38 3.52 14.73
CA LEU A 226 -10.89 4.14 15.95
C LEU A 226 -9.74 4.72 16.79
N VAL A 227 -8.70 3.92 17.07
CA VAL A 227 -7.56 4.35 17.89
C VAL A 227 -6.80 5.50 17.27
N TYR A 228 -6.71 5.58 15.93
CA TYR A 228 -6.12 6.76 15.29
C TYR A 228 -6.85 8.06 15.68
N PHE A 229 -8.18 8.00 15.81
CA PHE A 229 -8.99 9.15 16.21
C PHE A 229 -9.05 9.37 17.73
N THR A 230 -8.57 8.44 18.56
CA THR A 230 -8.44 8.64 20.02
C THR A 230 -7.08 9.21 20.44
N ARG A 231 -6.12 9.35 19.51
CA ARG A 231 -4.82 9.94 19.80
C ARG A 231 -4.95 11.38 20.31
N ASP A 232 -4.19 11.70 21.35
CA ASP A 232 -4.22 12.94 22.12
C ASP A 232 -5.59 13.24 22.78
N ILE A 233 -6.41 12.19 22.94
CA ILE A 233 -7.72 12.23 23.62
C ILE A 233 -7.78 11.16 24.70
N GLY A 234 -7.41 9.92 24.37
CA GLY A 234 -7.32 8.79 25.30
C GLY A 234 -5.89 8.33 25.61
N TYR A 235 -4.96 8.56 24.68
CA TYR A 235 -3.53 8.26 24.83
C TYR A 235 -2.69 9.22 24.01
N THR A 236 -1.41 9.36 24.36
CA THR A 236 -0.38 9.97 23.50
C THR A 236 0.73 8.95 23.29
N ALA A 237 1.25 8.85 22.07
CA ALA A 237 2.34 7.93 21.79
C ALA A 237 3.57 8.33 22.64
N PRO A 238 4.12 7.43 23.48
CA PRO A 238 5.33 7.75 24.25
C PRO A 238 6.54 7.83 23.31
N GLU A 239 7.63 8.47 23.77
CA GLU A 239 8.87 8.59 23.00
C GLU A 239 9.40 7.22 22.54
N ASP A 240 9.35 6.24 23.44
CA ASP A 240 9.74 4.85 23.21
C ASP A 240 8.52 3.97 22.86
N ALA A 241 7.66 4.47 21.97
CA ALA A 241 6.43 3.79 21.56
C ALA A 241 6.69 2.33 21.15
N ALA A 242 5.82 1.44 21.62
CA ALA A 242 5.78 0.07 21.15
C ALA A 242 5.51 0.03 19.63
N GLU A 243 6.18 -0.86 18.92
CA GLU A 243 5.81 -1.18 17.54
C GLU A 243 4.34 -1.62 17.51
N TYR A 244 3.60 -1.13 16.51
CA TYR A 244 2.16 -1.37 16.37
C TYR A 244 1.29 -0.90 17.57
N LEU A 245 1.71 0.12 18.33
CA LEU A 245 0.97 0.69 19.47
C LEU A 245 -0.54 0.80 19.27
N GLU A 246 -0.99 1.35 18.13
CA GLU A 246 -2.41 1.50 17.85
C GLU A 246 -3.16 0.17 17.69
N PHE A 247 -2.50 -0.87 17.19
CA PHE A 247 -3.09 -2.21 17.12
C PHE A 247 -3.18 -2.87 18.49
N LEU A 248 -2.23 -2.60 19.39
CA LEU A 248 -2.28 -3.09 20.77
C LEU A 248 -3.53 -2.53 21.49
N TRP A 249 -3.71 -1.21 21.43
CA TRP A 249 -4.92 -0.56 21.94
C TRP A 249 -6.19 -1.03 21.21
N GLY A 250 -6.12 -1.23 19.89
CA GLY A 250 -7.23 -1.72 19.08
C GLY A 250 -7.69 -3.12 19.49
N GLY A 251 -6.75 -4.02 19.80
CA GLY A 251 -7.02 -5.35 20.33
C GLY A 251 -7.72 -5.29 21.69
N TRP A 252 -7.22 -4.46 22.60
CA TRP A 252 -7.81 -4.28 23.93
C TRP A 252 -9.23 -3.69 23.89
N LEU A 253 -9.46 -2.68 23.03
CA LEU A 253 -10.78 -2.07 22.83
C LEU A 253 -11.78 -3.04 22.19
N ARG A 254 -11.33 -3.94 21.32
CA ARG A 254 -12.18 -4.93 20.64
C ARG A 254 -12.92 -5.85 21.60
N GLU A 255 -12.36 -6.09 22.77
CA GLU A 255 -12.96 -6.90 23.83
C GLU A 255 -13.94 -6.12 24.72
N ARG A 256 -13.94 -4.78 24.64
CA ARG A 256 -14.58 -3.89 25.61
C ARG A 256 -15.62 -2.95 25.00
N LEU A 257 -15.57 -2.70 23.69
CA LEU A 257 -16.45 -1.78 22.99
C LEU A 257 -17.01 -2.43 21.73
N ASP A 258 -18.30 -2.74 21.70
CA ASP A 258 -18.95 -3.28 20.49
C ASP A 258 -19.17 -2.18 19.44
N LEU A 259 -18.28 -2.10 18.45
CA LEU A 259 -18.44 -1.16 17.34
C LEU A 259 -19.71 -1.38 16.51
N GLY A 260 -20.34 -2.56 16.57
CA GLY A 260 -21.64 -2.83 15.94
C GLY A 260 -22.78 -2.01 16.53
N ALA A 261 -22.62 -1.46 17.72
CA ALA A 261 -23.59 -0.56 18.36
C ALA A 261 -23.57 0.88 17.79
N TYR A 262 -22.62 1.19 16.91
CA TYR A 262 -22.43 2.53 16.34
C TYR A 262 -22.63 2.50 14.83
N ASP A 263 -23.29 3.52 14.29
CA ASP A 263 -23.21 3.82 12.86
C ASP A 263 -21.91 4.59 12.58
N LEU A 264 -20.92 3.92 12.01
CA LEU A 264 -19.63 4.54 11.65
C LEU A 264 -19.70 5.34 10.34
N HIS A 265 -20.85 5.43 9.69
CA HIS A 265 -21.09 6.33 8.56
C HIS A 265 -21.72 7.67 8.99
N ASP A 266 -22.30 7.73 10.18
CA ASP A 266 -22.86 8.95 10.77
C ASP A 266 -21.80 9.69 11.60
N PRO A 267 -21.48 10.97 11.30
CA PRO A 267 -20.47 11.71 12.03
C PRO A 267 -20.70 11.79 13.55
N ALA A 268 -21.94 11.98 13.99
CA ALA A 268 -22.24 12.11 15.41
C ALA A 268 -22.08 10.76 16.13
N SER A 269 -22.51 9.67 15.50
CA SER A 269 -22.35 8.31 16.01
C SER A 269 -20.90 7.87 16.07
N TYR A 270 -20.09 8.16 15.05
CA TYR A 270 -18.66 7.85 15.09
C TYR A 270 -17.93 8.70 16.14
N LEU A 271 -18.25 10.00 16.29
CA LEU A 271 -17.70 10.80 17.39
C LEU A 271 -18.04 10.22 18.77
N ARG A 272 -19.24 9.63 18.95
CA ARG A 272 -19.56 8.90 20.20
C ARG A 272 -18.67 7.68 20.37
N ALA A 273 -18.44 6.88 19.32
CA ALA A 273 -17.53 5.74 19.40
C ALA A 273 -16.11 6.17 19.80
N VAL A 274 -15.59 7.26 19.23
CA VAL A 274 -14.27 7.82 19.59
C VAL A 274 -14.25 8.28 21.05
N ARG A 275 -15.32 8.94 21.50
CA ARG A 275 -15.46 9.37 22.89
C ARG A 275 -15.46 8.18 23.84
N ASP A 276 -16.35 7.22 23.63
CA ASP A 276 -16.51 6.07 24.51
C ASP A 276 -15.21 5.25 24.57
N ALA A 277 -14.54 5.05 23.43
CA ALA A 277 -13.24 4.40 23.35
C ALA A 277 -12.15 5.15 24.13
N SER A 278 -12.03 6.46 23.94
CA SER A 278 -11.01 7.26 24.63
C SER A 278 -11.27 7.38 26.13
N GLU A 279 -12.55 7.44 26.56
CA GLU A 279 -12.92 7.38 27.98
C GLU A 279 -12.58 6.01 28.59
N LEU A 280 -12.79 4.89 27.86
CA LEU A 280 -12.32 3.56 28.31
C LEU A 280 -10.81 3.50 28.47
N MET A 281 -10.04 4.03 27.51
CA MET A 281 -8.57 4.05 27.58
C MET A 281 -8.06 4.81 28.81
N VAL A 282 -8.65 5.97 29.11
CA VAL A 282 -8.33 6.76 30.32
C VAL A 282 -8.85 6.09 31.59
N ALA A 283 -9.94 5.33 31.54
CA ALA A 283 -10.44 4.62 32.71
C ALA A 283 -9.64 3.35 33.06
N ALA A 284 -8.83 2.82 32.13
CA ALA A 284 -7.96 1.68 32.39
C ALA A 284 -7.02 1.96 33.58
N ASP A 285 -6.80 0.94 34.41
CA ASP A 285 -5.81 1.06 35.50
C ASP A 285 -4.42 1.28 34.87
N PRO A 286 -3.58 2.22 35.34
CA PRO A 286 -2.23 2.44 34.82
C PRO A 286 -1.39 1.15 34.74
N ASP A 287 -1.61 0.20 35.66
CA ASP A 287 -0.92 -1.08 35.75
C ASP A 287 -1.65 -2.22 35.00
N GLU A 288 -2.81 -1.95 34.38
CA GLU A 288 -3.51 -2.94 33.55
C GLU A 288 -2.63 -3.31 32.35
N VAL A 289 -2.35 -4.60 32.19
CA VAL A 289 -1.65 -5.13 31.01
C VAL A 289 -2.60 -5.08 29.81
N ILE A 290 -2.29 -4.23 28.84
CA ILE A 290 -3.09 -4.02 27.64
C ILE A 290 -2.81 -5.09 26.59
N ALA A 291 -1.53 -5.31 26.26
CA ALA A 291 -1.09 -6.32 25.32
C ALA A 291 0.41 -6.58 25.44
N ASP A 292 0.85 -7.80 25.10
CA ASP A 292 2.25 -8.20 25.01
C ASP A 292 3.10 -7.84 26.26
N GLY A 293 2.48 -7.91 27.44
CA GLY A 293 3.12 -7.62 28.72
C GLY A 293 3.27 -6.14 29.05
N ARG A 294 2.80 -5.23 28.18
CA ARG A 294 2.88 -3.77 28.38
C ARG A 294 1.65 -3.23 29.09
N THR A 295 1.85 -2.30 30.02
CA THR A 295 0.77 -1.68 30.79
C THR A 295 0.12 -0.50 30.07
N ALA A 296 -1.05 -0.06 30.56
CA ALA A 296 -1.73 1.12 30.03
C ALA A 296 -0.85 2.37 30.10
N ALA A 297 -0.11 2.55 31.20
CA ALA A 297 0.85 3.64 31.37
C ALA A 297 2.00 3.56 30.35
N GLU A 298 2.57 2.38 30.15
CA GLU A 298 3.65 2.17 29.16
C GLU A 298 3.18 2.37 27.71
N LEU A 299 1.88 2.18 27.45
CA LEU A 299 1.25 2.45 26.15
C LEU A 299 0.67 3.88 26.04
N GLY A 300 1.02 4.76 26.97
CA GLY A 300 0.76 6.20 26.87
C GLY A 300 -0.66 6.64 27.17
N ARG A 301 -1.44 5.84 27.92
CA ARG A 301 -2.73 6.26 28.48
C ARG A 301 -2.63 7.66 29.09
N LEU A 302 -3.60 8.54 28.81
CA LEU A 302 -3.70 9.85 29.47
C LEU A 302 -4.30 9.73 30.88
N ASP A 303 -3.88 10.62 31.78
CA ASP A 303 -4.45 10.73 33.13
C ASP A 303 -5.83 11.38 33.14
N GLU A 304 -6.05 12.35 32.26
CA GLU A 304 -7.33 13.03 32.08
C GLU A 304 -7.78 12.91 30.63
N TRP A 305 -9.06 12.61 30.43
CA TRP A 305 -9.66 12.58 29.11
C TRP A 305 -9.49 13.92 28.39
N ASN A 306 -9.01 13.87 27.14
CA ASN A 306 -8.76 15.04 26.29
C ASN A 306 -7.79 16.04 26.93
N ASP A 307 -6.77 15.57 27.66
CA ASP A 307 -5.76 16.40 28.34
C ASP A 307 -6.42 17.45 29.26
N GLY A 308 -7.47 17.04 29.98
CA GLY A 308 -8.26 17.88 30.87
C GLY A 308 -9.10 18.97 30.16
N LYS A 309 -9.11 18.99 28.82
CA LYS A 309 -9.86 19.98 28.04
C LYS A 309 -11.32 19.56 27.91
N LYS A 310 -12.22 20.54 27.91
CA LYS A 310 -13.65 20.35 27.64
C LYS A 310 -13.86 19.76 26.24
N ALA A 311 -14.97 19.04 26.04
CA ALA A 311 -15.26 18.34 24.78
C ALA A 311 -15.30 19.26 23.55
N GLU A 312 -15.74 20.51 23.69
CA GLU A 312 -15.73 21.50 22.61
C GLU A 312 -14.37 22.16 22.37
N LYS A 313 -13.33 21.73 23.09
CA LYS A 313 -11.94 22.18 23.05
C LYS A 313 -10.99 20.97 22.93
N GLY A 314 -9.69 21.23 22.93
CA GLY A 314 -8.68 20.17 22.83
C GLY A 314 -8.71 19.45 21.48
N GLU A 315 -8.16 18.24 21.43
CA GLU A 315 -8.12 17.45 20.20
C GLU A 315 -9.51 16.89 19.86
N PHE A 316 -10.32 16.50 20.85
CA PHE A 316 -11.70 16.05 20.61
C PHE A 316 -12.55 17.15 19.94
N GLY A 317 -12.44 18.40 20.40
CA GLY A 317 -13.14 19.54 19.79
C GLY A 317 -12.67 19.89 18.39
N LYS A 318 -11.40 19.65 18.04
CA LYS A 318 -10.90 19.78 16.66
C LYS A 318 -11.42 18.65 15.78
N LEU A 319 -11.41 17.41 16.29
CA LEU A 319 -11.90 16.23 15.60
C LEU A 319 -13.40 16.37 15.25
N SER A 320 -14.18 16.99 16.14
CA SER A 320 -15.63 17.15 15.97
C SER A 320 -16.05 18.22 14.95
N GLN A 321 -15.11 18.96 14.34
CA GLN A 321 -15.46 20.02 13.40
C GLN A 321 -16.02 19.45 12.09
N PRO A 322 -17.18 19.92 11.59
CA PRO A 322 -17.80 19.41 10.38
C PRO A 322 -17.05 19.84 9.12
N LEU A 323 -17.33 19.18 7.98
CA LEU A 323 -16.70 19.51 6.69
C LEU A 323 -16.95 20.95 6.22
N SER A 324 -18.08 21.54 6.65
CA SER A 324 -18.43 22.93 6.35
C SER A 324 -17.60 23.96 7.11
N ALA A 325 -16.88 23.56 8.17
CA ALA A 325 -16.03 24.47 8.94
C ALA A 325 -14.87 25.00 8.10
N GLU A 326 -14.28 26.11 8.55
CA GLU A 326 -13.04 26.65 7.98
C GLU A 326 -11.89 25.65 8.13
N LYS A 327 -11.79 25.00 9.30
CA LYS A 327 -10.85 23.93 9.61
C LYS A 327 -11.60 22.65 9.99
N PRO A 328 -12.02 21.83 9.01
CA PRO A 328 -12.70 20.57 9.29
C PRO A 328 -11.85 19.59 10.09
N GLY A 329 -12.51 18.77 10.91
CA GLY A 329 -11.86 17.73 11.68
C GLY A 329 -11.42 16.56 10.79
N LYS A 330 -10.44 15.78 11.25
CA LYS A 330 -9.91 14.61 10.53
C LYS A 330 -11.04 13.62 10.17
N LEU A 331 -11.97 13.40 11.10
CA LEU A 331 -13.12 12.51 10.92
C LEU A 331 -14.07 12.99 9.81
N ALA A 332 -14.29 14.30 9.67
CA ALA A 332 -15.17 14.85 8.64
C ALA A 332 -14.62 14.57 7.23
N PHE A 333 -13.31 14.71 7.02
CA PHE A 333 -12.66 14.34 5.76
C PHE A 333 -12.71 12.83 5.50
N ALA A 334 -12.51 12.00 6.54
CA ALA A 334 -12.60 10.56 6.41
C ALA A 334 -13.99 10.11 5.93
N LEU A 335 -15.04 10.65 6.56
CA LEU A 335 -16.43 10.34 6.21
C LEU A 335 -16.83 10.86 4.83
N ASP A 336 -16.38 12.06 4.44
CA ASP A 336 -16.58 12.59 3.09
C ASP A 336 -15.97 11.66 2.04
N TYR A 337 -14.72 11.24 2.23
CA TYR A 337 -14.08 10.30 1.31
C TYR A 337 -14.78 8.93 1.30
N ARG A 338 -15.07 8.38 2.47
CA ARG A 338 -15.77 7.09 2.63
C ARG A 338 -17.13 7.08 1.95
N SER A 339 -17.86 8.19 1.96
CA SER A 339 -19.18 8.31 1.29
C SER A 339 -19.10 8.09 -0.22
N ARG A 340 -17.92 8.27 -0.82
CA ARG A 340 -17.67 8.06 -2.26
C ARG A 340 -17.08 6.67 -2.56
N VAL A 341 -16.70 5.91 -1.53
CA VAL A 341 -16.19 4.54 -1.68
C VAL A 341 -17.36 3.61 -1.93
N VAL A 342 -17.40 2.98 -3.11
CA VAL A 342 -18.41 1.96 -3.41
C VAL A 342 -17.93 0.62 -2.85
N ALA A 343 -18.74 -0.02 -2.01
CA ALA A 343 -18.42 -1.32 -1.44
C ALA A 343 -18.53 -2.42 -2.50
N PRO A 344 -17.59 -3.38 -2.56
CA PRO A 344 -17.73 -4.54 -3.44
C PRO A 344 -18.92 -5.43 -3.02
N PRO A 345 -19.51 -6.20 -3.94
CA PRO A 345 -20.52 -7.20 -3.59
C PRO A 345 -20.02 -8.18 -2.51
N ARG A 346 -20.89 -8.57 -1.57
CA ARG A 346 -20.54 -9.54 -0.53
C ARG A 346 -20.18 -10.90 -1.14
N CYS A 347 -19.05 -11.44 -0.72
CA CYS A 347 -18.52 -12.72 -1.17
C CYS A 347 -19.41 -13.89 -0.74
N THR A 348 -19.70 -14.82 -1.64
CA THR A 348 -20.23 -16.15 -1.29
C THR A 348 -19.11 -17.18 -1.18
N THR A 349 -17.98 -16.92 -1.83
CA THR A 349 -16.78 -17.76 -1.79
C THR A 349 -15.57 -16.84 -1.80
N THR A 350 -14.66 -17.01 -0.85
CA THR A 350 -13.41 -16.25 -0.79
C THR A 350 -12.24 -17.21 -1.02
N LEU A 351 -11.39 -16.85 -1.97
CA LEU A 351 -10.13 -17.54 -2.25
C LEU A 351 -8.99 -16.67 -1.76
N ARG A 352 -7.93 -17.33 -1.26
CA ARG A 352 -6.69 -16.72 -0.77
C ARG A 352 -5.49 -17.57 -1.17
N GLY A 353 -4.30 -16.95 -1.10
CA GLY A 353 -3.03 -17.64 -1.34
C GLY A 353 -2.78 -18.03 -2.80
N PRO A 354 -1.73 -18.82 -3.06
CA PRO A 354 -1.40 -19.28 -4.41
C PRO A 354 -2.32 -20.40 -4.89
N ARG A 355 -2.74 -20.33 -6.15
CA ARG A 355 -3.64 -21.29 -6.80
C ARG A 355 -3.23 -21.50 -8.25
N THR A 356 -3.31 -22.75 -8.72
CA THR A 356 -2.99 -23.13 -10.10
C THR A 356 -4.11 -23.96 -10.69
N GLY A 357 -4.45 -23.69 -11.96
CA GLY A 357 -5.51 -24.37 -12.70
C GLY A 357 -6.65 -23.43 -13.09
N PRO A 358 -7.64 -23.91 -13.86
CA PRO A 358 -8.77 -23.10 -14.28
C PRO A 358 -9.64 -22.69 -13.09
N LEU A 359 -10.06 -21.43 -13.05
CA LEU A 359 -11.09 -20.91 -12.14
C LEU A 359 -12.36 -20.58 -12.95
N VAL A 360 -13.44 -21.30 -12.68
CA VAL A 360 -14.75 -21.03 -13.29
C VAL A 360 -15.71 -20.56 -12.20
N VAL A 361 -16.21 -19.34 -12.35
CA VAL A 361 -17.19 -18.72 -11.45
C VAL A 361 -18.58 -18.91 -12.06
N ASP A 362 -19.26 -19.97 -11.63
CA ASP A 362 -20.53 -20.42 -12.21
C ASP A 362 -21.76 -19.68 -11.65
N SER A 363 -21.70 -19.29 -10.38
CA SER A 363 -22.77 -18.58 -9.68
C SER A 363 -22.23 -17.87 -8.45
N GLY A 364 -23.05 -17.02 -7.82
CA GLY A 364 -22.66 -16.28 -6.61
C GLY A 364 -21.59 -15.22 -6.88
N VAL A 365 -20.85 -14.88 -5.83
CA VAL A 365 -19.75 -13.90 -5.84
C VAL A 365 -18.48 -14.60 -5.38
N THR A 366 -17.55 -14.83 -6.31
CA THR A 366 -16.21 -15.31 -5.96
C THR A 366 -15.29 -14.12 -5.74
N CYS A 367 -14.74 -14.03 -4.54
CA CYS A 367 -13.74 -13.04 -4.17
C CYS A 367 -12.35 -13.64 -4.21
N LEU A 368 -11.45 -13.01 -4.97
CA LEU A 368 -10.01 -13.21 -4.93
C LEU A 368 -9.45 -12.14 -4.02
N ASP A 369 -9.05 -12.56 -2.82
CA ASP A 369 -8.54 -11.69 -1.77
C ASP A 369 -7.05 -11.94 -1.64
N ASN A 370 -6.23 -10.98 -2.12
CA ASN A 370 -4.77 -11.10 -2.22
C ASN A 370 -4.32 -12.46 -2.83
N THR A 371 -5.09 -12.97 -3.79
CA THR A 371 -4.88 -14.31 -4.36
C THR A 371 -3.90 -14.25 -5.51
N ARG A 372 -2.99 -15.24 -5.59
CA ARG A 372 -2.17 -15.47 -6.78
C ARG A 372 -2.78 -16.62 -7.58
N GLN A 373 -3.51 -16.29 -8.64
CA GLN A 373 -4.24 -17.24 -9.46
C GLN A 373 -3.53 -17.43 -10.81
N THR A 374 -3.01 -18.63 -11.06
CA THR A 374 -2.37 -19.01 -12.34
C THR A 374 -3.26 -19.98 -13.12
N GLY A 375 -3.74 -19.55 -14.28
CA GLY A 375 -4.64 -20.30 -15.14
C GLY A 375 -5.81 -19.45 -15.63
N PRO A 376 -6.64 -19.98 -16.56
CA PRO A 376 -7.77 -19.22 -17.10
C PRO A 376 -8.82 -18.94 -16.01
N VAL A 377 -9.33 -17.71 -15.97
CA VAL A 377 -10.45 -17.28 -15.11
C VAL A 377 -11.66 -17.00 -16.00
N VAL A 378 -12.77 -17.70 -15.77
CA VAL A 378 -14.02 -17.54 -16.53
C VAL A 378 -15.16 -17.21 -15.58
N VAL A 379 -15.82 -16.07 -15.78
CA VAL A 379 -17.01 -15.64 -15.04
C VAL A 379 -18.24 -15.84 -15.91
N ARG A 380 -19.12 -16.75 -15.52
CA ARG A 380 -20.33 -17.07 -16.27
C ARG A 380 -21.41 -16.01 -16.07
N ALA A 381 -22.36 -15.99 -17.00
CA ALA A 381 -23.49 -15.07 -16.97
C ALA A 381 -24.25 -15.17 -15.64
N GLY A 382 -24.58 -14.03 -15.04
CA GLY A 382 -25.27 -13.97 -13.76
C GLY A 382 -24.37 -14.13 -12.52
N ALA A 383 -23.11 -14.56 -12.66
CA ALA A 383 -22.15 -14.66 -11.57
C ALA A 383 -21.37 -13.35 -11.36
N SER A 384 -20.58 -13.25 -10.29
CA SER A 384 -19.72 -12.08 -10.03
C SER A 384 -18.32 -12.47 -9.60
N LEU A 385 -17.35 -11.68 -10.03
CA LEU A 385 -15.95 -11.76 -9.60
C LEU A 385 -15.55 -10.46 -8.90
N VAL A 386 -14.93 -10.60 -7.73
CA VAL A 386 -14.33 -9.49 -6.99
C VAL A 386 -12.85 -9.82 -6.80
N ALA A 387 -11.95 -9.14 -7.49
CA ALA A 387 -10.51 -9.30 -7.35
C ALA A 387 -9.93 -8.07 -6.65
N LEU A 388 -9.48 -8.25 -5.41
CA LEU A 388 -8.88 -7.21 -4.58
C LEU A 388 -7.43 -7.60 -4.31
N GLY A 389 -6.50 -6.71 -4.69
CA GLY A 389 -5.08 -6.91 -4.40
C GLY A 389 -4.47 -8.16 -5.01
N SER A 390 -5.11 -8.76 -6.02
CA SER A 390 -4.75 -10.08 -6.51
C SER A 390 -3.73 -10.04 -7.65
N GLU A 391 -3.17 -11.19 -7.98
CA GLU A 391 -2.28 -11.40 -9.14
C GLU A 391 -2.87 -12.53 -9.98
N LEU A 392 -3.30 -12.22 -11.19
CA LEU A 392 -3.94 -13.15 -12.12
C LEU A 392 -3.00 -13.37 -13.31
N THR A 393 -2.53 -14.59 -13.49
CA THR A 393 -1.67 -14.98 -14.63
C THR A 393 -2.45 -15.92 -15.53
N GLY A 394 -2.78 -15.47 -16.74
CA GLY A 394 -3.63 -16.20 -17.69
C GLY A 394 -4.81 -15.36 -18.20
N PRO A 395 -5.63 -15.90 -19.12
CA PRO A 395 -6.77 -15.17 -19.68
C PRO A 395 -7.88 -15.01 -18.63
N VAL A 396 -8.46 -13.81 -18.57
CA VAL A 396 -9.64 -13.50 -17.74
C VAL A 396 -10.81 -13.13 -18.64
N GLN A 397 -11.90 -13.91 -18.58
CA GLN A 397 -13.08 -13.71 -19.42
C GLN A 397 -14.34 -13.60 -18.56
N ALA A 398 -15.16 -12.58 -18.82
CA ALA A 398 -16.48 -12.43 -18.22
C ALA A 398 -17.50 -12.02 -19.30
N VAL A 399 -18.60 -12.77 -19.41
CA VAL A 399 -19.67 -12.48 -20.37
C VAL A 399 -21.03 -12.53 -19.66
N GLY A 400 -21.74 -11.39 -19.65
CA GLY A 400 -23.03 -11.28 -18.97
C GLY A 400 -22.94 -11.43 -17.44
N ALA A 401 -21.77 -11.18 -16.84
CA ALA A 401 -21.58 -11.25 -15.40
C ALA A 401 -22.35 -10.11 -14.72
N ARG A 402 -22.88 -10.35 -13.51
CA ARG A 402 -23.55 -9.28 -12.74
C ARG A 402 -22.56 -8.19 -12.37
N ASN A 403 -21.42 -8.56 -11.78
CA ASN A 403 -20.36 -7.64 -11.39
C ASN A 403 -18.98 -8.25 -11.65
N VAL A 404 -18.08 -7.45 -12.22
CA VAL A 404 -16.64 -7.70 -12.29
C VAL A 404 -15.98 -6.50 -11.61
N HIS A 405 -15.54 -6.71 -10.38
CA HIS A 405 -14.91 -5.69 -9.56
C HIS A 405 -13.42 -6.02 -9.43
N VAL A 406 -12.54 -5.20 -9.98
CA VAL A 406 -11.09 -5.48 -10.05
C VAL A 406 -10.35 -4.25 -9.53
N CYS A 407 -9.71 -4.36 -8.38
CA CYS A 407 -9.00 -3.24 -7.74
C CYS A 407 -7.65 -3.70 -7.17
N GLY A 408 -6.60 -2.89 -7.35
CA GLY A 408 -5.24 -3.21 -6.91
C GLY A 408 -4.67 -4.50 -7.51
N THR A 409 -5.25 -4.99 -8.61
CA THR A 409 -4.98 -6.31 -9.16
C THR A 409 -4.05 -6.21 -10.36
N THR A 410 -3.07 -7.12 -10.42
CA THR A 410 -2.24 -7.32 -11.63
C THR A 410 -2.86 -8.43 -12.46
N ILE A 411 -3.10 -8.18 -13.73
CA ILE A 411 -3.54 -9.19 -14.71
C ILE A 411 -2.48 -9.31 -15.78
N ASP A 412 -1.76 -10.44 -15.77
CA ASP A 412 -0.78 -10.83 -16.77
C ASP A 412 -1.40 -11.83 -17.74
N GLY A 413 -2.02 -11.31 -18.79
CA GLY A 413 -2.81 -12.07 -19.76
C GLY A 413 -3.93 -11.22 -20.39
N PRO A 414 -4.64 -11.74 -21.40
CA PRO A 414 -5.75 -11.02 -22.02
C PRO A 414 -6.95 -10.91 -21.06
N LEU A 415 -7.52 -9.71 -20.95
CA LEU A 415 -8.76 -9.45 -20.22
C LEU A 415 -9.89 -9.16 -21.22
N SER A 416 -10.99 -9.92 -21.14
CA SER A 416 -12.21 -9.67 -21.92
C SER A 416 -13.43 -9.62 -21.01
N VAL A 417 -14.10 -8.47 -20.95
CA VAL A 417 -15.35 -8.28 -20.19
C VAL A 417 -16.43 -7.75 -21.12
N VAL A 418 -17.51 -8.50 -21.27
CA VAL A 418 -18.59 -8.20 -22.22
C VAL A 418 -19.95 -8.19 -21.51
N GLY A 419 -20.75 -7.14 -21.72
CA GLY A 419 -22.14 -7.07 -21.27
C GLY A 419 -22.30 -7.21 -19.75
N SER A 420 -21.34 -6.72 -18.96
CA SER A 420 -21.28 -6.92 -17.50
C SER A 420 -21.29 -5.60 -16.73
N GLY A 421 -21.64 -5.63 -15.44
CA GLY A 421 -21.29 -4.53 -14.51
C GLY A 421 -19.79 -4.55 -14.25
N LEU A 422 -19.08 -3.46 -14.51
CA LEU A 422 -17.62 -3.40 -14.41
C LEU A 422 -17.18 -2.22 -13.55
N ARG A 423 -16.28 -2.50 -12.60
CA ARG A 423 -15.59 -1.49 -11.81
C ARG A 423 -14.10 -1.80 -11.70
N THR A 424 -13.27 -0.88 -12.18
CA THR A 424 -11.80 -1.00 -12.19
C THR A 424 -11.09 0.23 -11.62
N GLU A 425 -11.85 1.22 -11.16
CA GLU A 425 -11.33 2.52 -10.70
C GLU A 425 -12.32 3.22 -9.73
N GLY A 426 -11.89 4.37 -9.21
CA GLY A 426 -12.65 5.24 -8.32
C GLY A 426 -12.25 5.10 -6.83
N PRO A 427 -12.86 5.88 -5.93
CA PRO A 427 -12.48 5.90 -4.51
C PRO A 427 -12.54 4.51 -3.87
N GLY A 428 -11.47 4.16 -3.15
CA GLY A 428 -11.27 2.84 -2.54
C GLY A 428 -10.90 1.71 -3.50
N CYS A 429 -10.76 1.99 -4.80
CA CYS A 429 -10.29 1.03 -5.80
C CYS A 429 -8.87 1.41 -6.25
N SER A 430 -7.88 0.69 -5.69
CA SER A 430 -6.46 0.91 -6.00
C SER A 430 -6.19 0.66 -7.49
N ALA A 431 -5.20 1.36 -8.05
CA ALA A 431 -4.84 1.20 -9.46
C ALA A 431 -4.49 -0.27 -9.83
N ASN A 432 -4.99 -0.71 -10.98
CA ASN A 432 -4.71 -2.03 -11.55
C ASN A 432 -3.52 -1.98 -12.50
N SER A 433 -2.90 -3.14 -12.75
CA SER A 433 -1.84 -3.30 -13.76
C SER A 433 -2.24 -4.37 -14.77
N PHE A 434 -2.16 -4.06 -16.06
CA PHE A 434 -2.55 -4.97 -17.14
C PHE A 434 -1.35 -5.25 -18.05
N GLY A 435 -0.87 -6.49 -18.05
CA GLY A 435 0.25 -6.97 -18.87
C GLY A 435 -0.15 -7.50 -20.25
N GLY A 436 -1.46 -7.60 -20.54
CA GLY A 436 -2.00 -8.10 -21.81
C GLY A 436 -3.09 -7.21 -22.41
N PRO A 437 -3.65 -7.58 -23.57
CA PRO A 437 -4.69 -6.79 -24.23
C PRO A 437 -5.96 -6.77 -23.38
N VAL A 438 -6.60 -5.59 -23.32
CA VAL A 438 -7.85 -5.35 -22.58
C VAL A 438 -8.98 -5.06 -23.56
N GLN A 439 -10.05 -5.86 -23.49
CA GLN A 439 -11.26 -5.69 -24.29
C GLN A 439 -12.48 -5.54 -23.36
N LEU A 440 -13.08 -4.34 -23.38
CA LEU A 440 -14.28 -4.02 -22.61
C LEU A 440 -15.41 -3.64 -23.58
N VAL A 441 -16.49 -4.41 -23.62
CA VAL A 441 -17.57 -4.23 -24.62
C VAL A 441 -18.94 -4.22 -23.95
N ALA A 442 -19.72 -3.16 -24.19
CA ALA A 442 -21.10 -3.03 -23.70
C ALA A 442 -21.26 -3.23 -22.17
N ASN A 443 -20.26 -2.83 -21.39
CA ASN A 443 -20.30 -2.91 -19.93
C ASN A 443 -21.00 -1.68 -19.33
N THR A 444 -21.63 -1.86 -18.18
CA THR A 444 -22.20 -0.77 -17.37
C THR A 444 -21.25 -0.42 -16.23
N ARG A 445 -21.30 0.82 -15.72
CA ARG A 445 -20.58 1.16 -14.48
C ARG A 445 -21.23 0.38 -13.34
N GLY A 446 -20.45 -0.53 -12.75
CA GLY A 446 -20.84 -1.33 -11.58
C GLY A 446 -20.50 -0.66 -10.25
#